data_AF-A0A645IPY6-F1
#
_entry.id   AF-A0A645IPY6-F1
#
_cell.length_a   1.000
_cell.length_b   1.000
_cell.length_c   1.000
_cell.angle_alpha   90.00
_cell.angle_beta   90.00
_cell.angle_gamma   90.00
#
_symmetry.space_group_name_H-M   'P 1'
#
loop_
_entity.id
_entity.type
_entity.pdbx_description
1 polymer ?
#
loop_
_entity_poly.entity_id
_entity_poly.type
_entity_poly.pdbx_seq_one_letter_code
_entity_poly.pdbx_strand_id
1 'polypeptide(L)' 'MPELDTNTYFTKLIVACVVEPNLNLKDLQDGYRVMSADDLLGTMLLAGERSELQSKVLEINGFKNDFELLDEAKNS' A
#
# COMPACT_ATOMS: atom_id res chain seq x y z
N MET A 1 -2.92 18.50 -15.95
CA MET A 1 -2.93 17.14 -15.36
C MET A 1 -3.32 17.30 -13.90
N PRO A 2 -4.27 16.50 -13.37
CA PRO A 2 -4.46 16.45 -11.93
C PRO A 2 -3.15 15.98 -11.27
N GLU A 3 -2.79 16.59 -10.14
CA GLU A 3 -1.66 16.16 -9.33
C GLU A 3 -1.95 14.78 -8.74
N LEU A 4 -0.97 13.88 -8.79
CA LEU A 4 -1.10 12.54 -8.22
C LEU A 4 -0.99 12.63 -6.70
N ASP A 5 -2.06 12.31 -5.98
CA ASP A 5 -1.99 12.04 -4.55
C ASP A 5 -1.32 10.68 -4.32
N THR A 6 -0.03 10.72 -4.03
CA THR A 6 0.82 9.56 -3.81
C THR A 6 0.37 8.72 -2.63
N ASN A 7 -0.13 9.34 -1.55
CA ASN A 7 -0.58 8.62 -0.37
C ASN A 7 -1.85 7.83 -0.67
N THR A 8 -2.83 8.47 -1.29
CA THR A 8 -4.07 7.81 -1.71
C THR A 8 -3.78 6.68 -2.70
N TYR A 9 -2.86 6.89 -3.66
CA TYR A 9 -2.44 5.84 -4.59
C TYR A 9 -1.87 4.61 -3.87
N PHE A 10 -0.88 4.78 -3.00
CA PHE A 10 -0.25 3.66 -2.31
C PHE A 10 -1.20 2.97 -1.33
N THR A 11 -2.08 3.71 -0.66
CA THR A 11 -3.11 3.12 0.21
C THR A 11 -3.99 2.16 -0.59
N LYS A 12 -4.52 2.61 -1.73
CA LYS A 12 -5.37 1.80 -2.59
C LYS A 12 -4.65 0.62 -3.22
N LEU A 13 -3.38 0.81 -3.61
CA LEU A 13 -2.54 -0.26 -4.11
C LEU A 13 -2.35 -1.36 -3.06
N ILE A 14 -2.03 -0.99 -1.81
CA ILE A 14 -1.86 -1.96 -0.72
C ILE A 14 -3.19 -2.67 -0.45
N VAL A 15 -4.31 -1.96 -0.33
CA VAL A 15 -5.65 -2.58 -0.15
C VAL A 15 -5.96 -3.59 -1.24
N ALA A 16 -5.65 -3.27 -2.50
CA ALA A 16 -5.90 -4.17 -3.62
C ALA A 16 -5.00 -5.43 -3.60
N CYS A 17 -3.84 -5.37 -2.95
CA CYS A 17 -2.88 -6.47 -2.87
C CYS A 17 -3.03 -7.36 -1.62
N VAL A 18 -3.70 -6.89 -0.57
CA VAL A 18 -3.96 -7.72 0.63
C VAL A 18 -5.13 -8.67 0.34
N VAL A 19 -4.80 -9.95 0.16
CA VAL A 19 -5.80 -11.02 -0.05
C VAL A 19 -6.35 -11.54 1.29
N GLU A 20 -5.46 -11.77 2.25
CA GLU A 20 -5.82 -12.23 3.59
C GLU A 20 -5.09 -11.39 4.67
N PRO A 21 -5.81 -10.87 5.68
CA PRO A 21 -7.27 -10.94 5.84
C PRO A 21 -8.01 -10.13 4.78
N ASN A 22 -9.22 -10.56 4.40
CA ASN A 22 -10.07 -9.74 3.51
C ASN A 22 -10.49 -8.44 4.22
N LEU A 23 -9.87 -7.33 3.82
CA LEU A 23 -10.05 -6.01 4.41
C LEU A 23 -11.45 -5.42 4.23
N ASN A 24 -12.26 -5.98 3.33
CA ASN A 24 -13.66 -5.60 3.11
C ASN A 24 -14.65 -6.43 3.94
N LEU A 25 -14.18 -7.32 4.81
CA LEU A 25 -15.05 -8.05 5.71
C LEU A 25 -15.66 -7.11 6.75
N LYS A 26 -16.99 -7.04 6.76
CA LYS A 26 -17.77 -6.21 7.69
C LYS A 26 -17.43 -6.51 9.15
N ASP A 27 -17.38 -7.79 9.53
CA ASP A 27 -17.12 -8.16 10.93
C ASP A 27 -15.73 -7.73 11.40
N LEU A 28 -14.74 -7.75 10.50
CA LEU A 28 -13.40 -7.26 10.77
C LEU A 28 -13.41 -5.73 10.94
N GLN A 29 -14.01 -5.01 10.00
CA GLN A 29 -14.12 -3.54 10.05
C GLN A 29 -14.89 -3.06 11.30
N ASP A 30 -15.99 -3.74 11.65
CA ASP A 30 -16.78 -3.47 12.85
C ASP A 30 -15.94 -3.65 14.12
N GLY A 31 -15.11 -4.70 14.17
CA GLY A 31 -14.19 -4.96 15.28
C GLY A 31 -13.19 -3.82 15.51
N TYR A 32 -12.75 -3.16 14.43
CA TYR A 32 -11.87 -1.99 14.46
C TYR A 32 -12.62 -0.65 14.47
N ARG A 33 -13.96 -0.67 14.40
CA ARG A 33 -14.84 0.52 14.36
C ARG A 33 -14.56 1.45 13.16
N VAL A 34 -14.26 0.86 12.02
CA VAL A 34 -14.00 1.56 10.75
C VAL A 34 -15.03 1.13 9.69
N MET A 35 -15.11 1.86 8.59
CA MET A 35 -16.07 1.59 7.50
C MET A 35 -15.43 1.40 6.13
N SER A 36 -14.10 1.36 6.06
CA SER A 36 -13.35 1.20 4.82
C SER A 36 -12.10 0.37 5.03
N ALA A 37 -11.63 -0.29 3.97
CA ALA A 37 -10.37 -1.04 3.99
C ALA A 37 -9.15 -0.12 4.19
N ASP A 38 -9.22 1.12 3.69
CA ASP A 38 -8.17 2.13 3.84
C ASP A 38 -8.00 2.52 5.31
N ASP A 39 -9.11 2.81 6.01
CA ASP A 39 -9.13 3.12 7.44
C ASP A 39 -8.73 1.90 8.27
N LEU A 40 -9.16 0.71 7.86
CA LEU A 40 -8.81 -0.54 8.52
C LEU A 40 -7.29 -0.77 8.49
N LEU A 41 -6.63 -0.62 7.34
CA LEU A 41 -5.16 -0.72 7.27
C LEU A 41 -4.47 0.32 8.15
N GLY A 42 -4.97 1.56 8.15
CA GLY A 42 -4.43 2.63 9.00
C GLY A 42 -4.60 2.37 10.49
N THR A 43 -5.63 1.61 10.88
CA THR A 43 -5.91 1.27 12.28
C THR A 43 -5.20 -0.03 12.71
N MET A 44 -5.03 -0.98 11.80
CA MET A 44 -4.41 -2.29 12.06
C MET A 44 -2.89 -2.21 12.19
N LEU A 45 -2.23 -1.32 11.43
CA LEU A 45 -0.78 -1.32 11.27
C LEU A 45 -0.14 -0.07 11.88
N LEU A 46 0.97 -0.28 12.57
CA LEU A 46 1.89 0.79 12.93
C LEU A 46 2.59 1.33 11.68
N ALA A 47 3.11 2.57 11.76
CA ALA A 47 3.77 3.22 10.62
C ALA A 47 4.92 2.38 10.01
N GLY A 48 5.69 1.68 10.85
CA GLY A 48 6.76 0.79 10.40
C GLY A 48 6.24 -0.43 9.64
N GLU A 49 5.21 -1.10 10.17
CA GLU A 49 4.59 -2.28 9.57
C GLU A 49 3.93 -1.94 8.23
N ARG A 50 3.28 -0.76 8.15
CA ARG A 50 2.71 -0.25 6.91
C ARG A 50 3.78 0.03 5.86
N SER A 51 4.92 0.60 6.25
CA SER A 51 6.05 0.85 5.34
C SER A 51 6.67 -0.45 4.83
N GLU A 52 6.76 -1.46 5.67
CA GLU A 52 7.25 -2.78 5.28
C GLU A 52 6.28 -3.47 4.31
N LEU A 53 4.98 -3.43 4.61
CA LEU A 53 3.94 -3.96 3.73
C LEU A 53 3.95 -3.27 2.37
N GLN A 54 4.05 -1.94 2.33
CA GLN A 54 4.18 -1.19 1.07
C GLN A 54 5.38 -1.66 0.26
N SER A 55 6.53 -1.84 0.90
CA SER A 55 7.75 -2.33 0.24
C SER A 55 7.55 -3.72 -0.36
N LYS A 56 6.88 -4.63 0.36
CA LYS A 56 6.55 -5.97 -0.13
C LYS A 56 5.53 -5.97 -1.26
N VAL A 57 4.51 -5.11 -1.18
CA VAL A 57 3.54 -4.93 -2.27
C VAL A 57 4.26 -4.45 -3.54
N LEU A 58 5.18 -3.51 -3.43
CA LEU A 58 5.98 -3.04 -4.56
C LEU A 58 6.86 -4.15 -5.14
N GLU A 59 7.60 -4.85 -4.28
CA GLU A 59 8.46 -5.98 -4.66
C GLU A 59 7.70 -7.07 -5.42
N ILE A 60 6.54 -7.50 -4.92
CA ILE A 60 5.71 -8.56 -5.52
C ILE A 60 5.12 -8.12 -6.86
N ASN A 61 4.75 -6.85 -7.00
CA ASN A 61 4.26 -6.29 -8.26
C ASN A 61 5.38 -5.96 -9.26
N GLY A 62 6.64 -6.30 -8.94
CA GLY A 62 7.78 -6.10 -9.83
C GLY A 62 8.34 -4.68 -9.82
N PHE A 63 7.87 -3.80 -8.93
CA PHE A 63 8.53 -2.54 -8.61
C PHE A 63 9.73 -2.84 -7.72
N LYS A 64 10.77 -3.42 -8.31
CA LYS A 64 12.07 -3.52 -7.65
C LYS A 64 12.59 -2.10 -7.43
N ASN A 65 13.23 -1.87 -6.29
CA ASN A 65 13.92 -0.61 -5.97
C ASN A 65 14.57 -0.06 -7.25
N ASP A 66 14.14 1.13 -7.66
CA ASP A 66 14.56 1.87 -8.87
C ASP A 66 16.06 2.23 -8.89
N PHE A 67 16.91 1.48 -8.19
CA PHE A 67 18.35 1.59 -8.30
C PHE A 67 18.82 1.25 -9.73
N GLU A 68 18.16 0.32 -10.43
CA GLU A 68 18.46 0.04 -11.85
C GLU A 68 17.95 1.16 -12.79
N LEU A 69 16.79 1.77 -12.51
CA LEU A 69 16.24 2.87 -13.32
C LEU A 69 16.96 4.22 -13.12
N LEU A 70 17.50 4.47 -11.92
CA LEU A 70 18.33 5.66 -11.64
C LEU A 70 19.68 5.61 -12.36
N ASP A 71 20.28 4.43 -12.52
CA ASP A 71 21.54 4.28 -13.27
C ASP A 71 21.33 4.40 -14.79
N GLU A 72 20.18 3.98 -15.33
CA GLU A 72 19.81 4.24 -16.73
C GLU A 72 19.54 5.73 -16.99
N ALA A 73 18.85 6.42 -16.06
CA ALA A 73 18.57 7.85 -16.16
C ALA A 73 19.83 8.74 -16.02
N LYS A 74 20.87 8.26 -15.30
CA LYS A 74 22.17 8.94 -15.20
C LYS A 74 23.10 8.69 -16.40
N ASN A 75 22.78 7.69 -17.24
CA ASN A 75 23.51 7.36 -18.46
C ASN A 75 22.79 7.84 -19.73
N SER A 76 21.85 8.79 -19.59
CA SER A 76 21.13 9.44 -20.69
C SER A 76 21.63 10.87 -20.93
#